data_AF-A0A349PSU1-F1
#
_entry.id   AF-A0A349PSU1-F1
#
_cell.length_a   1.000
_cell.length_b   1.000
_cell.length_c   1.000
_cell.angle_alpha   90.00
_cell.angle_beta   90.00
_cell.angle_gamma   90.00
#
_symmetry.space_group_name_H-M   'P 1'
#
loop_
_entity.id
_entity.type
_entity.pdbx_description
1 polymer ?
#
loop_
_entity_poly.entity_id
_entity_poly.type
_entity_poly.pdbx_seq_one_letter_code
_entity_poly.pdbx_strand_id
1 'polypeptide(L)' 'PVEEVYAAKRILQACGIRRSGVNLVSCPTCGRTAYDMIPIAEELERRLADCKKNITVAVMGCVV' A
#
# COMPACT_ATOMS: atom_id res chain seq x y z
N PRO A 1 -6.13 -9.36 -20.38
CA PRO A 1 -5.31 -10.35 -19.66
C PRO A 1 -4.26 -9.77 -18.69
N VAL A 2 -3.71 -8.57 -18.92
CA VAL A 2 -2.64 -8.02 -18.06
C VAL A 2 -3.14 -7.63 -16.66
N GLU A 3 -4.36 -7.08 -16.57
CA GLU A 3 -4.99 -6.72 -15.29
C GLU A 3 -5.26 -7.95 -14.39
N GLU A 4 -5.64 -9.08 -14.99
CA GLU A 4 -5.83 -10.35 -14.26
C GLU A 4 -4.54 -10.82 -13.59
N VAL A 5 -3.39 -10.62 -14.24
CA VAL A 5 -2.08 -10.97 -13.67
C VAL A 5 -1.73 -10.05 -12.50
N TYR A 6 -2.09 -8.76 -12.56
CA TYR A 6 -1.92 -7.84 -11.43
C TYR A 6 -2.83 -8.19 -10.27
N ALA A 7 -4.11 -8.52 -10.54
CA ALA A 7 -5.06 -8.96 -9.53
C ALA A 7 -4.58 -10.24 -8.83
N ALA A 8 -4.15 -11.26 -9.59
CA ALA A 8 -3.62 -12.51 -9.03
C ALA A 8 -2.39 -12.27 -8.14
N LYS A 9 -1.47 -11.39 -8.56
CA LYS A 9 -0.31 -10.98 -7.74
C LYS A 9 -0.74 -10.29 -6.45
N ARG A 10 -1.72 -9.39 -6.51
CA ARG A 10 -2.26 -8.70 -5.32
C ARG A 10 -2.95 -9.65 -4.35
N ILE A 11 -3.71 -10.63 -4.85
CA ILE A 11 -4.34 -11.68 -4.03
C ILE A 11 -3.27 -12.50 -3.28
N LEU A 12 -2.24 -12.99 -3.99
CA LEU A 12 -1.15 -13.75 -3.38
C LEU A 12 -0.37 -12.93 -2.34
N GLN A 13 -0.25 -11.62 -2.55
CA GLN A 13 0.37 -10.69 -1.60
C GLN A 13 -0.48 -10.45 -0.37
N ALA A 14 -1.80 -10.28 -0.53
CA ALA A 14 -2.75 -10.14 0.57
C ALA A 14 -2.80 -11.39 1.47
N CYS A 15 -2.73 -12.59 0.88
CA CYS A 15 -2.65 -13.85 1.62
C CYS A 15 -1.27 -14.12 2.25
N GLY A 16 -0.28 -13.24 2.05
CA GLY A 16 1.06 -13.39 2.62
C GLY A 16 1.95 -14.45 1.95
N ILE A 17 1.46 -15.10 0.87
CA ILE A 17 2.15 -16.16 0.12
C ILE A 17 3.26 -15.56 -0.76
N ARG A 18 3.05 -14.35 -1.29
CA ARG A 18 4.00 -13.67 -2.19
C ARG A 18 4.30 -12.25 -1.71
N ARG A 19 5.52 -12.02 -1.22
CA ARG A 19 6.02 -10.67 -0.87
C ARG A 19 6.90 -10.17 -2.01
N SER A 20 6.29 -9.50 -2.99
CA SER A 20 6.98 -9.00 -4.18
C SER A 20 6.78 -7.50 -4.28
N GLY A 21 7.87 -6.74 -4.16
CA GLY A 21 7.83 -5.27 -4.19
C GLY A 21 7.40 -4.68 -2.85
N VAL A 22 7.04 -3.39 -2.88
CA VAL A 22 6.65 -2.65 -1.68
C VAL A 22 5.23 -3.01 -1.26
N ASN A 23 5.05 -3.28 0.03
CA ASN A 23 3.74 -3.43 0.65
C ASN A 23 3.35 -2.13 1.34
N LEU A 24 2.47 -1.33 0.71
CA LEU A 24 1.95 -0.11 1.30
C LEU A 24 0.75 -0.44 2.20
N VAL A 25 0.81 -0.04 3.47
CA VAL A 25 -0.28 -0.18 4.43
C VAL A 25 -0.69 1.21 4.90
N SER A 26 -1.96 1.55 4.74
CA SER A 26 -2.51 2.84 5.17
C SER A 26 -3.48 2.69 6.33
N CYS A 27 -3.59 3.73 7.16
CA CYS A 27 -4.68 3.84 8.11
C CYS A 27 -6.01 3.99 7.34
N PRO A 28 -7.10 3.32 7.74
CA PRO A 28 -8.38 3.42 7.03
C PRO A 28 -9.08 4.79 7.16
N THR A 29 -8.41 5.82 7.70
CA THR A 29 -8.93 7.14 8.06
C THR A 29 -10.13 7.06 9.01
N CYS A 30 -9.89 7.29 10.30
CA CYS A 30 -10.95 7.40 11.30
C CYS A 30 -11.20 8.87 11.67
N GLY A 31 -12.17 9.17 12.55
CA GLY A 31 -12.42 10.54 13.01
C GLY A 31 -11.25 11.21 13.77
N ARG A 32 -10.16 10.48 14.01
CA ARG A 32 -8.93 10.98 14.66
C ARG A 32 -7.83 11.37 13.66
N THR A 33 -8.11 11.30 12.37
CA THR A 33 -7.11 11.59 11.34
C THR A 33 -6.76 13.08 11.39
N ALA A 34 -5.47 13.41 11.52
CA ALA A 34 -5.01 14.78 11.66
C ALA A 34 -4.74 15.47 10.30
N TYR A 35 -4.68 14.69 9.22
CA TYR A 35 -4.34 15.13 7.87
C TYR A 35 -5.09 14.28 6.84
N ASP A 36 -5.23 14.80 5.62
CA ASP A 36 -5.84 14.07 4.53
C ASP A 36 -4.89 12.96 4.05
N MET A 37 -5.24 11.70 4.37
CA MET A 37 -4.39 10.56 4.07
C MET A 37 -4.53 10.08 2.62
N ILE A 38 -5.70 10.26 2.00
CA ILE A 38 -5.97 9.76 0.64
C ILE A 38 -4.93 10.28 -0.36
N PRO A 39 -4.67 11.60 -0.47
CA PRO A 39 -3.68 12.11 -1.42
C PRO A 39 -2.25 11.66 -1.09
N ILE A 40 -1.93 11.51 0.21
CA ILE A 40 -0.61 11.04 0.65
C ILE A 40 -0.40 9.59 0.24
N ALA A 41 -1.40 8.73 0.42
CA ALA A 41 -1.35 7.32 0.04
C ALA A 41 -1.21 7.15 -1.48
N GLU A 42 -1.96 7.91 -2.28
CA GLU A 42 -1.86 7.88 -3.75
C GLU A 42 -0.50 8.34 -4.27
N GLU A 43 0.09 9.38 -3.65
CA GLU A 43 1.41 9.84 -4.03
C GLU A 43 2.49 8.83 -3.65
N LEU A 44 2.35 8.18 -2.50
CA LEU A 44 3.22 7.07 -2.10
C LEU A 44 3.11 5.87 -3.04
N GLU A 45 1.91 5.45 -3.42
CA GLU A 45 1.74 4.38 -4.42
C GLU A 45 2.48 4.72 -5.73
N ARG A 46 2.34 5.95 -6.21
CA ARG A 46 3.04 6.42 -7.42
C ARG A 46 4.56 6.43 -7.27
N ARG A 47 5.09 6.91 -6.14
CA ARG A 47 6.54 6.98 -5.90
C ARG A 47 7.16 5.61 -5.61
N LEU A 48 6.39 4.67 -5.09
CA LEU A 48 6.83 3.32 -4.72
C LEU A 48 6.61 2.29 -5.84
N ALA A 49 5.94 2.64 -6.94
CA ALA A 49 5.66 1.76 -8.07
C ALA A 49 6.93 1.12 -8.68
N ASP A 50 8.03 1.87 -8.75
CA ASP A 50 9.32 1.40 -9.28
C ASP A 50 10.21 0.70 -8.23
N CYS A 51 9.80 0.69 -6.95
CA CYS A 51 10.62 0.14 -5.88
C CYS A 51 10.48 -1.40 -5.82
N LYS A 52 11.56 -2.10 -6.17
CA LYS A 52 11.63 -3.58 -6.15
C LYS A 52 12.07 -4.16 -4.79
N LYS A 53 12.18 -3.33 -3.76
CA LYS A 53 12.57 -3.78 -2.41
C LYS A 53 11.39 -4.46 -1.73
N ASN A 54 11.66 -5.59 -1.07
CA ASN A 54 10.67 -6.30 -0.26
C ASN A 54 10.54 -5.63 1.12
N ILE A 55 9.97 -4.42 1.15
CA ILE A 55 9.76 -3.64 2.37
C ILE A 55 8.28 -3.34 2.57
N THR A 56 7.87 -3.24 3.83
CA THR A 56 6.54 -2.76 4.20
C THR A 56 6.64 -1.29 4.56
N VAL A 57 5.88 -0.44 3.90
CA VAL A 57 5.78 0.98 4.19
C VAL A 57 4.41 1.20 4.81
N ALA A 58 4.37 1.60 6.08
CA ALA A 58 3.13 1.92 6.79
C ALA A 58 2.98 3.44 6.90
N VAL A 59 1.80 3.95 6.54
CA VAL A 59 1.42 5.35 6.71
C VAL A 59 0.26 5.42 7.67
N MET A 60 0.55 5.95 8.85
CA MET A 60 -0.43 6.15 9.90
C MET A 60 -1.05 7.53 9.76
N GLY A 61 -2.30 7.70 10.21
CA GLY A 61 -3.09 8.93 10.07
C GLY A 61 -3.12 9.78 11.34
N CYS A 62 -2.62 9.21 12.41
CA CYS A 62 -2.52 9.79 13.73
C CYS A 62 -1.43 9.03 14.50
N VAL A 63 -1.07 9.54 15.66
CA VAL A 63 -0.03 8.96 16.54
C VAL A 63 -0.47 7.67 17.25
N VAL A 64 -1.75 7.29 17.12
CA VAL A 64 -2.45 6.33 17.99
C VAL A 64 -2.38 4.91 17.45
#